data_AF-A0A954XT41-F1
#
_entry.id   AF-A0A954XT41-F1
#
_cell.length_a   1.000
_cell.length_b   1.000
_cell.length_c   1.000
_cell.angle_alpha   90.00
_cell.angle_beta   90.00
_cell.angle_gamma   90.00
#
_symmetry.space_group_name_H-M   'P 1'
#
loop_
_entity.id
_entity.type
_entity.pdbx_description
1 polymer ?
#
loop_
_entity_poly.entity_id
_entity_poly.type
_entity_poly.pdbx_seq_one_letter_code
_entity_poly.pdbx_strand_id
1 'polypeptide(L)'
;MDELDQKLNATFDGKVLRKDLLHRIKKGTNVPTFVLEFLLAKYCASNDQAEMDAGMEAVLSSLQENYVRPDEANAAQSKVATKGKHRFIDKVHVRYV
;
A
#
# COMPACT_ATOMS: atom_id res chain seq x y z
N MET A 1 -4.79 -22.23 4.72
CA MET A 1 -3.32 -22.16 4.80
C MET A 1 -2.82 -23.58 4.86
N ASP A 2 -1.95 -23.95 3.93
CA ASP A 2 -1.33 -25.27 3.91
C ASP A 2 -0.14 -25.35 4.88
N GLU A 3 0.54 -26.50 4.93
CA GLU A 3 1.69 -26.70 5.84
C GLU A 3 2.88 -25.78 5.48
N LEU A 4 3.06 -25.45 4.21
CA LEU A 4 4.13 -24.56 3.76
C LEU A 4 3.86 -23.13 4.23
N ASP A 5 2.62 -22.65 4.09
CA ASP A 5 2.18 -21.34 4.59
C ASP A 5 2.44 -21.23 6.10
N GLN A 6 2.09 -22.26 6.87
CA GLN A 6 2.31 -22.28 8.31
C GLN A 6 3.79 -22.21 8.66
N LYS A 7 4.63 -22.99 7.98
CA LYS A 7 6.09 -22.99 8.18
C LYS A 7 6.72 -21.67 7.81
N LEU A 8 6.28 -21.05 6.71
CA LEU A 8 6.74 -19.73 6.27
C LEU A 8 6.39 -18.67 7.31
N ASN A 9 5.16 -18.65 7.79
CA ASN A 9 4.72 -17.70 8.81
C ASN A 9 5.45 -17.86 10.15
N ALA A 10 5.75 -19.10 10.55
CA ALA A 10 6.51 -19.35 11.78
C ALA A 10 8.00 -18.96 11.66
N THR A 11 8.59 -19.11 10.47
CA THR A 11 10.05 -18.88 10.25
C THR A 11 10.35 -17.44 9.83
N PHE A 12 9.43 -16.81 9.10
CA PHE A 12 9.60 -15.53 8.44
C PHE A 12 8.50 -14.54 8.84
N ASP A 13 8.23 -14.46 10.14
CA ASP A 13 7.20 -13.57 10.67
C ASP A 13 7.41 -12.11 10.22
N GLY A 14 6.32 -11.47 9.81
CA GLY A 14 6.35 -10.14 9.22
C GLY A 14 7.09 -9.98 7.88
N LYS A 15 7.55 -11.08 7.26
CA LYS A 15 8.21 -11.10 5.94
C LYS A 15 7.40 -11.86 4.88
N VAL A 16 6.32 -12.51 5.29
CA VAL A 16 5.40 -13.22 4.40
C VAL A 16 4.22 -12.30 4.11
N LEU A 17 3.83 -12.23 2.83
CA LEU A 17 2.65 -11.48 2.42
C LEU A 17 1.63 -12.40 1.76
N ARG A 18 0.39 -12.28 2.22
CA ARG A 18 -0.77 -12.95 1.65
C ARG A 18 -1.19 -12.32 0.32
N LYS A 19 -0.99 -13.05 -0.78
CA LYS A 19 -1.27 -12.56 -2.15
C LYS A 19 -2.75 -12.27 -2.41
N ASP A 20 -3.69 -12.89 -1.70
CA ASP A 20 -5.11 -12.60 -1.86
C ASP A 20 -5.46 -11.16 -1.48
N LEU A 21 -4.75 -10.58 -0.50
CA LEU A 21 -4.91 -9.18 -0.10
C LEU A 21 -4.57 -8.22 -1.25
N LEU A 22 -3.48 -8.47 -1.97
CA LEU A 22 -3.08 -7.69 -3.13
C LEU A 22 -4.17 -7.68 -4.22
N HIS A 23 -4.82 -8.82 -4.47
CA HIS A 23 -5.86 -8.94 -5.48
C HIS A 23 -7.11 -8.12 -5.13
N ARG A 24 -7.43 -7.94 -3.84
CA ARG A 24 -8.56 -7.11 -3.38
C ARG A 24 -8.35 -5.64 -3.72
N ILE A 25 -7.13 -5.12 -3.57
CA ILE A 25 -6.83 -3.69 -3.77
C ILE A 25 -6.54 -3.37 -5.25
N LYS A 26 -5.88 -4.29 -5.97
CA LYS A 26 -5.44 -4.06 -7.36
C LYS A 26 -6.58 -3.72 -8.31
N LYS A 27 -7.78 -4.28 -8.11
CA LYS A 27 -8.94 -4.04 -8.99
C LYS A 27 -9.49 -2.60 -8.90
N GLY A 28 -9.19 -1.87 -7.82
CA GLY A 28 -9.74 -0.53 -7.57
C GLY A 28 -8.78 0.63 -7.78
N THR A 29 -7.50 0.37 -8.12
CA THR A 29 -6.48 1.43 -8.12
C THR A 29 -5.57 1.33 -9.35
N ASN A 30 -5.11 2.46 -9.88
CA ASN A 30 -4.11 2.51 -10.96
C ASN A 30 -2.67 2.58 -10.40
N VAL A 31 -2.47 2.01 -9.20
CA VAL A 31 -1.21 2.04 -8.48
C VAL A 31 -0.36 0.83 -8.87
N PRO A 32 0.94 0.98 -9.14
CA PRO A 32 1.80 -0.15 -9.45
C PRO A 32 1.79 -1.23 -8.36
N THR A 33 1.79 -2.51 -8.76
CA THR A 33 1.71 -3.67 -7.85
C THR A 33 2.74 -3.61 -6.72
N PHE A 34 3.99 -3.27 -7.04
CA PHE A 34 5.07 -3.24 -6.06
C PHE A 34 4.86 -2.18 -4.95
N VAL A 35 4.13 -1.10 -5.24
CA VAL A 35 3.78 -0.09 -4.23
C VAL A 35 2.70 -0.65 -3.30
N LEU A 36 1.70 -1.36 -3.85
CA LEU A 36 0.67 -2.02 -3.07
C LEU A 36 1.28 -3.10 -2.18
N GLU A 37 2.19 -3.91 -2.70
CA GLU A 37 2.94 -4.92 -1.95
C GLU A 37 3.77 -4.30 -0.83
N PHE A 38 4.43 -3.17 -1.08
CA PHE A 38 5.16 -2.44 -0.05
C PHE A 38 4.24 -1.96 1.09
N LEU A 39 3.09 -1.36 0.75
CA LEU A 39 2.14 -0.88 1.76
C LEU A 39 1.53 -2.05 2.54
N LEU A 40 1.16 -3.13 1.86
CA LEU A 40 0.66 -4.34 2.48
C LEU A 40 1.71 -4.97 3.41
N ALA A 41 2.97 -5.08 2.98
CA ALA A 41 4.04 -5.60 3.82
C ALA A 41 4.29 -4.72 5.06
N LYS A 42 4.02 -3.41 4.97
CA LYS A 42 4.15 -2.49 6.10
C LYS A 42 3.02 -2.62 7.12
N TYR A 43 1.79 -2.84 6.68
CA TYR A 43 0.59 -2.77 7.55
C TYR A 43 -0.08 -4.13 7.80
N CYS A 44 0.16 -5.14 6.96
CA CYS A 44 -0.49 -6.46 7.00
C CYS A 44 0.53 -7.58 7.27
N ALA A 45 1.53 -7.31 8.11
CA ALA A 45 2.64 -8.22 8.40
C ALA A 45 2.29 -9.30 9.45
N SER A 46 1.01 -9.65 9.58
CA SER A 46 0.46 -10.53 10.62
C SER A 46 -0.51 -11.55 10.02
N ASN A 47 -0.73 -12.65 10.73
CA ASN A 47 -1.69 -13.69 10.39
C ASN A 47 -2.99 -13.62 11.21
N ASP A 48 -3.08 -12.69 12.17
CA ASP A 48 -4.32 -12.42 12.87
C ASP A 48 -5.30 -11.68 11.95
N GLN A 49 -6.52 -12.20 11.86
CA GLN A 49 -7.52 -11.67 10.93
C GLN A 49 -7.91 -10.23 11.26
N ALA A 50 -8.01 -9.87 12.54
CA ALA A 50 -8.36 -8.51 12.95
C ALA A 50 -7.23 -7.52 12.64
N GLU A 51 -5.97 -7.92 12.89
CA GLU A 51 -4.80 -7.12 12.51
C GLU A 51 -4.70 -6.94 10.99
N MET A 52 -4.98 -7.99 10.21
CA MET A 52 -5.01 -7.87 8.74
C MET A 52 -6.10 -6.93 8.24
N ASP A 53 -7.31 -6.98 8.83
CA ASP A 53 -8.41 -6.11 8.41
C ASP A 53 -8.11 -4.64 8.75
N ALA A 54 -7.57 -4.38 9.95
CA ALA A 54 -7.08 -3.05 10.33
C ALA A 54 -5.92 -2.58 9.42
N GLY A 55 -5.00 -3.49 9.09
CA GLY A 55 -3.89 -3.23 8.17
C GLY A 55 -4.37 -2.88 6.77
N MET A 56 -5.40 -3.56 6.28
CA MET A 56 -6.03 -3.29 4.99
C MET A 56 -6.66 -1.89 4.97
N GLU A 57 -7.38 -1.51 6.02
CA GLU A 57 -7.95 -0.18 6.16
C GLU A 57 -6.86 0.91 6.17
N ALA A 58 -5.76 0.68 6.90
CA ALA A 58 -4.62 1.58 6.91
C ALA A 58 -3.98 1.75 5.51
N VAL A 59 -3.89 0.67 4.72
CA VAL A 59 -3.39 0.73 3.33
C VAL A 59 -4.32 1.57 2.47
N LEU A 60 -5.63 1.32 2.54
CA LEU A 60 -6.63 2.06 1.76
C LEU A 60 -6.63 3.55 2.10
N SER A 61 -6.62 3.89 3.40
CA SER A 61 -6.52 5.28 3.87
C SER A 61 -5.22 5.94 3.39
N SER A 62 -4.10 5.22 3.51
CA SER A 62 -2.79 5.73 3.05
C SER A 62 -2.78 6.00 1.54
N LEU A 63 -3.43 5.17 0.74
CA LEU A 63 -3.56 5.40 -0.71
C LEU A 63 -4.47 6.59 -0.99
N GLN A 64 -5.65 6.68 -0.37
CA GLN A 64 -6.59 7.77 -0.60
C GLN A 64 -6.02 9.15 -0.20
N GLU A 65 -5.25 9.22 0.88
CA GLU A 65 -4.71 10.48 1.37
C GLU A 65 -3.45 10.94 0.64
N ASN A 66 -2.60 9.98 0.26
CA ASN A 66 -1.24 10.27 -0.18
C ASN A 66 -1.02 10.01 -1.67
N TYR A 67 -1.79 9.15 -2.34
CA TYR A 67 -1.64 8.95 -3.78
C TYR A 67 -2.22 10.13 -4.54
N VAL A 68 -1.42 10.68 -5.47
CA VAL A 68 -1.83 11.81 -6.33
C VAL A 68 -2.03 11.30 -7.73
N ARG A 69 -3.19 11.60 -8.33
CA ARG A 69 -3.41 11.33 -9.74
C ARG A 69 -2.81 12.45 -10.59
N PRO A 70 -2.38 12.16 -11.84
CA PRO A 70 -1.78 13.17 -12.71
C PRO A 70 -2.65 14.42 -12.95
N ASP A 71 -3.96 14.29 -12.85
CA ASP A 71 -4.97 15.34 -13.01
C ASP A 71 -5.26 16.15 -11.72
N GLU A 72 -4.68 15.77 -10.58
CA GLU A 72 -4.95 16.37 -9.26
C GLU A 72 -3.85 17.33 -8.78
N ALA A 73 -3.03 17.87 -9.69
CA ALA A 73 -1.88 18.72 -9.35
C ALA A 73 -2.26 19.94 -8.47
N ASN A 74 -3.34 20.65 -8.82
CA ASN A 74 -3.81 21.80 -8.05
C ASN A 74 -4.29 21.42 -6.64
N ALA A 75 -4.95 20.26 -6.50
CA ALA A 75 -5.39 19.76 -5.20
C ALA A 75 -4.20 19.36 -4.33
N ALA A 76 -3.16 18.75 -4.91
CA ALA A 76 -1.93 18.43 -4.21
C ALA A 76 -1.20 19.70 -3.71
N GLN A 77 -1.07 20.73 -4.56
CA GLN A 77 -0.49 22.02 -4.17
C GLN A 77 -1.29 22.68 -3.04
N SER A 78 -2.62 22.70 -3.16
CA SER A 78 -3.51 23.23 -2.12
C SER A 78 -3.34 22.50 -0.78
N LYS A 79 -3.29 21.16 -0.79
CA LYS A 79 -3.03 20.36 0.43
C LYS A 79 -1.74 20.77 1.13
N VAL A 80 -0.64 20.98 0.39
CA VAL A 80 0.63 21.41 0.98
C VAL A 80 0.53 22.84 1.51
N ALA A 81 -0.08 23.75 0.76
CA ALA A 81 -0.25 25.14 1.19
C ALA A 81 -1.07 25.24 2.49
N THR A 82 -2.13 24.45 2.65
CA THR A 82 -2.97 24.47 3.85
C THR A 82 -2.34 23.73 5.03
N LYS A 83 -1.66 22.61 4.81
CA LYS A 83 -1.08 21.78 5.89
C LYS A 83 0.36 22.13 6.24
N GLY A 84 1.04 22.96 5.44
CA GLY A 84 2.47 23.27 5.53
C GLY A 84 3.38 22.13 5.05
N LYS A 85 3.05 20.87 5.35
CA LYS A 85 3.75 19.67 4.88
C LYS A 85 2.76 18.55 4.59
N HIS A 86 2.97 17.83 3.49
CA HIS A 86 2.19 16.64 3.15
C HIS A 86 3.10 15.60 2.46
N ARG A 87 2.81 14.31 2.65
CA ARG A 87 3.55 13.22 2.02
C ARG A 87 2.76 12.70 0.83
N PHE A 88 3.40 12.54 -0.33
CA PHE A 88 2.74 12.03 -1.53
C PHE A 88 3.36 10.72 -2.01
N ILE A 89 2.53 9.89 -2.65
CA ILE A 89 2.90 8.76 -3.48
C ILE A 89 2.66 9.21 -4.92
N ASP A 90 3.73 9.36 -5.69
CA ASP A 90 3.69 9.84 -7.07
C ASP A 90 4.42 8.87 -8.01
N LYS A 91 3.98 8.82 -9.27
CA LYS A 91 4.55 7.96 -10.31
C LYS A 91 5.43 8.79 -11.26
N VAL A 92 6.73 8.76 -11.02
CA VAL A 92 7.72 9.43 -11.87
C VAL A 92 8.13 8.54 -13.04
N HIS A 93 8.17 9.09 -14.26
CA HIS A 93 8.72 8.42 -15.44
C HIS A 93 10.14 8.94 -15.70
N VAL A 94 11.12 8.05 -15.72
CA VAL A 94 12.51 8.38 -16.06
C VAL A 94 12.72 8.17 -17.55
N ARG A 95 13.28 9.17 -18.24
CA ARG A 95 13.80 9.01 -19.61
C ARG A 95 15.33 8.97 -19.52
N TYR A 96 15.93 7.93 -20.08
CA TYR A 96 17.38 7.90 -20.30
C TYR A 96 17.70 8.72 -21.54
N VAL A 97 18.69 9.60 -21.42
CA VAL A 97 19.25 10.41 -22.51
C VAL A 97 20.47 9.70 -23.07
#